data_AF-A0A8S3Z3U4-F1
#
_entry.id   AF-A0A8S3Z3U4-F1
#
_cell.length_a   1.000
_cell.length_b   1.000
_cell.length_c   1.000
_cell.angle_alpha   90.00
_cell.angle_beta   90.00
_cell.angle_gamma   90.00
#
_symmetry.space_group_name_H-M   'P 1'
#
loop_
_entity.id
_entity.type
_entity.pdbx_description
1 polymer ?
#
loop_
_entity_poly.entity_id
_entity_poly.type
_entity_poly.pdbx_seq_one_letter_code
_entity_poly.pdbx_strand_id
1 'polypeptide(L)'
;MSSYHEPVRRVLSEISKFLKVTLQTENLSTGAEKERKTILKLLQALFADYDSLAPGSGDEGSVSSSKDVLNGSLDESRSTLDSHGSEEDSYSDNIADTTVKALSNPTKMGFLEKKQEKIFTLWQKRYCVLHKNVFYIFKKLDKKQQGAFIVTGYEFREAPYLAKDERKRELYFELVCPAKKTYQMVIFMRSSVRLEIKPKVNKLQLRLMRFITKLLLKKHQPNSLK
;
A
#
# COMPACT_ATOMS: atom_id res chain seq x y z
N MET A 1 -11.59 9.91 15.93
CA MET A 1 -12.28 10.85 15.03
C MET A 1 -11.56 10.92 13.69
N SER A 2 -12.12 10.33 12.63
CA SER A 2 -11.49 10.25 11.29
C SER A 2 -12.08 11.27 10.30
N SER A 3 -12.13 12.55 10.68
CA SER A 3 -12.89 13.60 9.99
C SER A 3 -12.51 13.84 8.52
N TYR A 4 -11.32 13.42 8.08
CA TYR A 4 -10.79 13.71 6.73
C TYR A 4 -11.49 12.94 5.59
N HIS A 5 -12.20 11.84 5.89
CA HIS A 5 -12.90 11.08 4.86
C HIS A 5 -14.34 11.55 4.60
N GLU A 6 -14.93 12.37 5.47
CA GLU A 6 -16.34 12.76 5.36
C GLU A 6 -16.68 13.60 4.11
N PRO A 7 -15.83 14.56 3.68
CA PRO A 7 -16.04 15.24 2.40
C PRO A 7 -15.99 14.27 1.20
N VAL A 8 -15.14 13.24 1.26
CA VAL A 8 -14.98 12.23 0.20
C VAL A 8 -16.18 11.28 0.16
N ARG A 9 -16.62 10.80 1.33
CA ARG A 9 -17.86 10.01 1.51
C ARG A 9 -19.06 10.75 0.93
N ARG A 10 -19.22 12.04 1.27
CA ARG A 10 -20.33 12.88 0.79
C ARG A 10 -20.33 13.01 -0.73
N VAL A 11 -19.17 13.26 -1.35
CA VAL A 11 -19.04 13.31 -2.82
C VAL A 11 -19.35 11.96 -3.48
N LEU A 12 -18.80 10.85 -2.95
CA LEU A 12 -19.09 9.51 -3.47
C LEU A 12 -20.56 9.11 -3.31
N SER A 13 -21.20 9.53 -2.22
CA SER A 13 -22.63 9.34 -1.98
C SER A 13 -23.50 10.09 -2.99
N GLU A 14 -23.27 11.39 -3.20
CA GLU A 14 -24.03 12.18 -4.17
C GLU A 14 -23.80 11.71 -5.62
N ILE A 15 -22.58 11.26 -5.97
CA ILE A 15 -22.34 10.60 -7.28
C ILE A 15 -23.12 9.29 -7.38
N SER A 16 -23.12 8.45 -6.34
CA SER A 16 -23.88 7.18 -6.35
C SER A 16 -25.39 7.42 -6.49
N LYS A 17 -25.92 8.43 -5.78
CA LYS A 17 -27.31 8.88 -5.83
C LYS A 17 -27.67 9.46 -7.21
N PHE A 18 -26.84 10.31 -7.79
CA PHE A 18 -27.05 10.85 -9.14
C PHE A 18 -27.11 9.72 -10.18
N LEU A 19 -26.22 8.73 -10.11
CA LEU A 19 -26.20 7.59 -11.04
C LEU A 19 -27.35 6.58 -10.81
N LYS A 20 -27.77 6.37 -9.55
CA LYS A 20 -28.84 5.39 -9.20
C LYS A 20 -30.25 5.95 -9.28
N VAL A 21 -30.44 7.24 -9.02
CA VAL A 21 -31.75 7.89 -8.92
C VAL A 21 -31.95 8.82 -10.12
N THR A 22 -31.23 9.94 -10.18
CA THR A 22 -31.43 10.98 -11.21
C THR A 22 -31.26 10.41 -12.62
N LEU A 23 -30.11 9.81 -12.93
CA LEU A 23 -29.86 9.19 -14.23
C LEU A 23 -30.60 7.87 -14.46
N GLN A 24 -31.47 7.42 -13.53
CA GLN A 24 -32.40 6.32 -13.79
C GLN A 24 -33.73 6.81 -14.37
N THR A 25 -34.13 8.04 -14.08
CA THR A 25 -35.36 8.66 -14.60
C THR A 25 -35.13 9.42 -15.91
N GLU A 26 -33.89 9.73 -16.25
CA GLU A 26 -33.51 10.40 -17.51
C GLU A 26 -33.53 9.45 -18.72
N ASN A 27 -33.94 9.97 -19.88
CA ASN A 27 -33.97 9.22 -21.14
C ASN A 27 -32.58 9.23 -21.82
N LEU A 28 -31.69 8.36 -21.33
CA LEU A 28 -30.29 8.29 -21.75
C LEU A 28 -30.07 7.61 -23.11
N SER A 29 -29.07 8.09 -23.84
CA SER A 29 -28.55 7.38 -25.02
C SER A 29 -27.94 6.02 -24.62
N THR A 30 -27.90 5.07 -25.56
CA THR A 30 -27.32 3.73 -25.33
C THR A 30 -25.85 3.76 -24.92
N GLY A 31 -25.10 4.79 -25.34
CA GLY A 31 -23.75 5.08 -24.87
C GLY A 31 -23.71 5.56 -23.42
N ALA A 32 -24.51 6.59 -23.08
CA ALA A 32 -24.56 7.15 -21.73
C ALA A 32 -25.04 6.12 -20.69
N GLU A 33 -26.04 5.30 -21.02
CA GLU A 33 -26.52 4.22 -20.14
C GLU A 33 -25.47 3.12 -19.93
N LYS A 34 -24.63 2.83 -20.94
CA LYS A 34 -23.50 1.90 -20.84
C LYS A 34 -22.38 2.46 -19.94
N GLU A 35 -22.09 3.76 -20.05
CA GLU A 35 -21.12 4.45 -19.18
C GLU A 35 -21.61 4.53 -17.73
N ARG A 36 -22.86 4.94 -17.52
CA ARG A 36 -23.55 4.93 -16.21
C ARG A 36 -23.44 3.56 -15.54
N LYS A 37 -23.80 2.47 -16.23
CA LYS A 37 -23.65 1.09 -15.74
C LYS A 37 -22.20 0.69 -15.46
N THR A 38 -21.23 1.27 -16.17
CA THR A 38 -19.79 1.03 -15.93
C THR A 38 -19.32 1.76 -14.67
N ILE A 39 -19.69 3.03 -14.48
CA ILE A 39 -19.32 3.82 -13.29
C ILE A 39 -19.98 3.25 -12.02
N LEU A 40 -21.24 2.78 -12.12
CA LEU A 40 -21.92 2.09 -11.01
C LEU A 40 -21.17 0.83 -10.54
N LYS A 41 -20.64 0.02 -11.48
CA LYS A 41 -19.81 -1.15 -11.14
C LYS A 41 -18.47 -0.76 -10.50
N LEU A 42 -17.85 0.33 -10.97
CA LEU A 42 -16.61 0.86 -10.37
C LEU A 42 -16.84 1.36 -8.95
N LEU A 43 -17.96 2.05 -8.67
CA LEU A 43 -18.34 2.48 -7.33
C LEU A 43 -18.66 1.30 -6.41
N GLN A 44 -19.36 0.26 -6.91
CA GLN A 44 -19.64 -0.94 -6.13
C GLN A 44 -18.35 -1.66 -5.72
N ALA A 45 -17.38 -1.80 -6.65
CA ALA A 45 -16.06 -2.36 -6.33
C ALA A 45 -15.28 -1.46 -5.35
N LEU A 46 -15.33 -0.13 -5.52
CA LEU A 46 -14.66 0.81 -4.62
C LEU A 46 -15.23 0.73 -3.19
N PHE A 47 -16.53 0.59 -3.01
CA PHE A 47 -17.11 0.44 -1.67
C PHE A 47 -16.80 -0.93 -1.04
N ALA A 48 -16.67 -2.00 -1.84
CA ALA A 48 -16.28 -3.32 -1.35
C ALA A 48 -14.77 -3.44 -1.02
N ASP A 49 -13.91 -2.69 -1.72
CA ASP A 49 -12.48 -2.58 -1.39
C ASP A 49 -12.23 -1.61 -0.19
N TYR A 50 -13.21 -0.76 0.17
CA TYR A 50 -13.09 0.31 1.17
C TYR A 50 -14.41 0.56 1.93
N ASP A 51 -14.78 -0.31 2.89
CA ASP A 51 -16.01 -0.16 3.71
C ASP A 51 -16.15 1.22 4.35
N SER A 52 -15.03 1.84 4.76
CA SER A 52 -15.00 3.18 5.36
C SER A 52 -15.39 4.32 4.40
N LEU A 53 -15.60 4.03 3.11
CA LEU A 53 -16.14 4.95 2.12
C LEU A 53 -17.59 4.61 1.70
N ALA A 54 -18.14 3.48 2.17
CA ALA A 54 -19.50 3.07 1.82
C ALA A 54 -20.56 4.01 2.44
N PRO A 55 -21.55 4.50 1.66
CA PRO A 55 -22.63 5.32 2.19
C PRO A 55 -23.49 4.50 3.16
N GLY A 56 -23.63 4.98 4.39
CA GLY A 56 -24.27 4.26 5.51
C GLY A 56 -23.31 3.75 6.59
N SER A 57 -21.99 3.88 6.41
CA SER A 57 -20.97 3.51 7.43
C SER A 57 -20.82 4.54 8.56
N GLY A 58 -21.95 4.99 9.13
CA GLY A 58 -22.03 6.09 10.10
C GLY A 58 -23.10 5.87 11.18
N ASP A 59 -22.72 5.10 12.21
CA ASP A 59 -23.24 5.06 13.59
C ASP A 59 -24.77 5.08 13.82
N GLU A 60 -25.33 3.89 14.11
CA GLU A 60 -26.64 3.70 14.74
C GLU A 60 -26.42 2.85 16.01
N GLY A 61 -26.68 3.43 17.18
CA GLY A 61 -26.30 2.87 18.48
C GLY A 61 -27.14 1.68 18.91
N SER A 62 -26.76 0.46 18.51
CA SER A 62 -27.43 -0.77 18.94
C SER A 62 -27.07 -1.18 20.37
N VAL A 63 -27.97 -0.89 21.32
CA VAL A 63 -27.88 -1.31 22.72
C VAL A 63 -27.92 -2.84 22.86
N SER A 64 -26.76 -3.47 23.09
CA SER A 64 -26.71 -4.86 23.54
C SER A 64 -26.98 -4.93 25.05
N SER A 65 -28.03 -5.68 25.42
CA SER A 65 -28.50 -5.77 26.80
C SER A 65 -27.46 -6.41 27.71
N SER A 66 -27.18 -5.78 28.86
CA SER A 66 -26.47 -6.41 29.96
C SER A 66 -27.19 -7.69 30.41
N LYS A 67 -26.51 -8.83 30.31
CA LYS A 67 -26.78 -10.00 31.14
C LYS A 67 -25.47 -10.62 31.60
N ASP A 68 -25.26 -10.56 32.89
CA ASP A 68 -24.14 -11.18 33.59
C ASP A 68 -24.24 -12.71 33.47
N VAL A 69 -23.15 -13.35 33.09
CA VAL A 69 -22.88 -14.74 33.48
C VAL A 69 -21.44 -14.79 33.98
N LEU A 70 -21.29 -14.78 35.30
CA LEU A 70 -20.01 -15.08 35.94
C LEU A 70 -19.67 -16.55 35.69
N ASN A 71 -18.48 -16.82 35.16
CA ASN A 71 -17.79 -18.07 35.46
C ASN A 71 -16.29 -17.88 35.28
N GLY A 72 -15.55 -17.91 36.39
CA GLY A 72 -14.09 -17.87 36.37
C GLY A 72 -13.51 -19.28 36.36
N SER A 73 -12.38 -19.45 35.67
CA SER A 73 -11.40 -20.47 36.04
C SER A 73 -10.04 -19.81 36.08
N LEU A 74 -9.39 -19.90 37.22
CA LEU A 74 -7.96 -19.68 37.35
C LEU A 74 -7.25 -20.90 36.76
N ASP A 75 -6.18 -20.68 36.00
CA ASP A 75 -5.03 -21.57 35.99
C ASP A 75 -3.76 -20.73 35.73
N GLU A 76 -2.64 -21.14 36.28
CA GLU A 76 -1.37 -20.40 36.29
C GLU A 76 -0.23 -21.32 35.85
N SER A 77 0.55 -20.92 34.84
CA SER A 77 1.75 -21.67 34.44
C SER A 77 2.85 -20.80 33.82
N ARG A 78 4.10 -21.09 34.20
CA ARG A 78 5.31 -20.26 34.01
C ARG A 78 6.54 -21.15 33.80
N SER A 79 7.52 -20.86 32.93
CA SER A 79 7.56 -19.95 31.76
C SER A 79 8.50 -20.58 30.68
N THR A 80 9.52 -20.03 30.02
CA THR A 80 10.38 -18.82 30.12
C THR A 80 10.82 -18.34 28.70
N LEU A 81 11.20 -17.06 28.61
CA LEU A 81 12.23 -16.44 27.74
C LEU A 81 12.17 -16.46 26.19
N ASP A 82 12.83 -15.41 25.66
CA ASP A 82 13.56 -15.28 24.39
C ASP A 82 12.87 -15.44 23.02
N SER A 83 12.29 -14.32 22.56
CA SER A 83 12.92 -13.60 21.44
C SER A 83 12.50 -12.12 21.41
N HIS A 84 13.47 -11.20 21.46
CA HIS A 84 13.27 -9.74 21.47
C HIS A 84 12.10 -9.24 20.59
N GLY A 85 11.11 -8.62 21.23
CA GLY A 85 10.03 -7.91 20.56
C GLY A 85 10.58 -6.73 19.73
N SER A 86 10.35 -6.77 18.42
CA SER A 86 10.48 -5.58 17.56
C SER A 86 9.10 -5.11 17.16
N GLU A 87 8.54 -4.17 17.92
CA GLU A 87 7.27 -3.50 17.63
C GLU A 87 7.38 -2.68 16.34
N GLU A 88 7.06 -3.32 15.21
CA GLU A 88 7.06 -2.74 13.88
C GLU A 88 5.66 -2.15 13.57
N ASP A 89 5.50 -0.89 13.97
CA ASP A 89 4.55 0.12 13.46
C ASP A 89 3.30 -0.43 12.73
N SER A 90 2.29 -0.91 13.47
CA SER A 90 1.01 -1.40 12.94
C SER A 90 0.11 -0.28 12.39
N TYR A 91 0.56 0.38 11.32
CA TYR A 91 -0.19 1.32 10.50
C TYR A 91 -0.35 0.78 9.07
N SER A 92 -0.78 -0.47 8.97
CA SER A 92 -1.46 -0.93 7.77
C SER A 92 -2.77 -0.15 7.62
N ASP A 93 -2.97 0.53 6.48
CA ASP A 93 -4.31 0.61 5.89
C ASP A 93 -4.90 -0.82 5.93
N ASN A 94 -6.16 -1.06 6.29
CA ASN A 94 -6.70 -2.41 6.63
C ASN A 94 -6.42 -3.49 5.56
N ILE A 95 -5.26 -4.13 5.64
CA ILE A 95 -4.70 -5.05 4.64
C ILE A 95 -4.43 -6.37 5.34
N ALA A 96 -5.08 -7.43 4.87
CA ALA A 96 -4.95 -8.76 5.43
C ALA A 96 -3.50 -9.28 5.44
N ASP A 97 -3.21 -10.13 6.42
CA ASP A 97 -1.94 -10.85 6.53
C ASP A 97 -1.72 -11.76 5.32
N THR A 98 -0.49 -11.78 4.82
CA THR A 98 -0.13 -12.49 3.59
C THR A 98 1.34 -12.90 3.57
N THR A 99 1.72 -13.72 2.60
CA THR A 99 3.11 -14.13 2.34
C THR A 99 3.48 -13.85 0.90
N VAL A 100 4.77 -13.80 0.58
CA VAL A 100 5.23 -13.60 -0.81
C VAL A 100 4.65 -14.67 -1.75
N LYS A 101 4.44 -15.90 -1.27
CA LYS A 101 3.84 -17.00 -2.06
C LYS A 101 2.36 -16.76 -2.42
N ALA A 102 1.60 -16.07 -1.56
CA ALA A 102 0.18 -15.76 -1.80
C ALA A 102 -0.01 -14.57 -2.76
N LEU A 103 0.99 -13.70 -2.91
CA LEU A 103 0.98 -12.55 -3.82
C LEU A 103 1.28 -12.98 -5.27
N SER A 104 0.33 -13.68 -5.90
CA SER A 104 0.42 -14.10 -7.31
C SER A 104 0.48 -12.89 -8.26
N ASN A 105 1.16 -13.03 -9.41
CA ASN A 105 1.23 -12.00 -10.46
C ASN A 105 1.53 -10.56 -9.97
N PRO A 106 2.54 -10.32 -9.10
CA PRO A 106 2.81 -8.98 -8.59
C PRO A 106 3.36 -8.06 -9.70
N THR A 107 3.03 -6.78 -9.65
CA THR A 107 3.50 -5.74 -10.59
C THR A 107 5.00 -5.50 -10.47
N LYS A 108 5.58 -5.68 -9.27
CA LYS A 108 7.03 -5.69 -9.07
C LYS A 108 7.44 -6.41 -7.79
N MET A 109 8.66 -6.92 -7.77
CA MET A 109 9.29 -7.54 -6.60
C MET A 109 10.81 -7.33 -6.59
N GLY A 110 11.43 -7.35 -5.41
CA GLY A 110 12.88 -7.33 -5.27
C GLY A 110 13.35 -6.95 -3.87
N PHE A 111 14.66 -7.03 -3.65
CA PHE A 111 15.26 -6.51 -2.43
C PHE A 111 15.50 -5.00 -2.50
N LEU A 112 15.14 -4.31 -1.43
CA LEU A 112 15.46 -2.91 -1.16
C LEU A 112 16.05 -2.83 0.25
N GLU A 113 16.68 -1.71 0.61
CA GLU A 113 16.98 -1.41 2.01
C GLU A 113 16.08 -0.25 2.45
N LYS A 114 15.29 -0.46 3.49
CA LYS A 114 14.44 0.58 4.11
C LYS A 114 15.23 1.25 5.24
N LYS A 115 15.17 2.57 5.33
CA LYS A 115 15.66 3.31 6.51
C LYS A 115 14.76 3.06 7.74
N GLN A 116 15.36 2.75 8.88
CA GLN A 116 14.65 2.68 10.16
C GLN A 116 14.42 4.10 10.71
N GLU A 117 13.22 4.35 11.25
CA GLU A 117 12.88 5.67 11.80
C GLU A 117 13.41 5.84 13.23
N LYS A 118 13.17 4.84 14.09
CA LYS A 118 13.67 4.80 15.48
C LYS A 118 15.22 4.71 15.60
N ILE A 119 15.93 4.47 14.48
CA ILE A 119 17.41 4.43 14.41
C ILE A 119 17.86 5.11 13.11
N PHE A 120 18.05 6.43 13.15
CA PHE A 120 18.20 7.32 11.97
C PHE A 120 19.28 6.94 10.95
N THR A 121 20.27 6.14 11.32
CA THR A 121 21.40 5.71 10.48
C THR A 121 21.26 4.30 9.91
N LEU A 122 20.32 3.47 10.40
CA LEU A 122 20.26 2.05 10.09
C LEU A 122 19.36 1.77 8.87
N TRP A 123 19.98 1.22 7.83
CA TRP A 123 19.30 0.69 6.65
C TRP A 123 19.13 -0.82 6.80
N GLN A 124 17.92 -1.31 6.57
CA GLN A 124 17.56 -2.71 6.76
C GLN A 124 17.11 -3.31 5.42
N LYS A 125 17.83 -4.33 4.94
CA LYS A 125 17.43 -5.09 3.76
C LYS A 125 16.08 -5.77 3.99
N ARG A 126 15.07 -5.39 3.20
CA ARG A 126 13.73 -5.99 3.18
C ARG A 126 13.46 -6.55 1.77
N TYR A 127 12.61 -7.57 1.69
CA TYR A 127 12.05 -8.00 0.41
C TYR A 127 10.73 -7.25 0.21
N CYS A 128 10.59 -6.52 -0.90
CA CYS A 128 9.45 -5.66 -1.14
C CYS A 128 8.67 -6.14 -2.37
N VAL A 129 7.33 -6.12 -2.26
CA VAL A 129 6.42 -6.57 -3.33
C VAL A 129 5.34 -5.53 -3.57
N LEU A 130 5.12 -5.19 -4.83
CA LEU A 130 4.09 -4.27 -5.30
C LEU A 130 3.02 -5.09 -6.02
N HIS A 131 1.82 -5.20 -5.44
CA HIS A 131 0.72 -6.03 -5.96
C HIS A 131 -0.62 -5.33 -5.69
N LYS A 132 -1.50 -5.23 -6.70
CA LYS A 132 -2.83 -4.60 -6.62
C LYS A 132 -2.85 -3.23 -5.89
N ASN A 133 -1.92 -2.33 -6.23
CA ASN A 133 -1.74 -1.02 -5.58
C ASN A 133 -1.34 -1.05 -4.09
N VAL A 134 -1.00 -2.20 -3.51
CA VAL A 134 -0.41 -2.31 -2.17
C VAL A 134 1.09 -2.57 -2.29
N PHE A 135 1.89 -1.93 -1.43
CA PHE A 135 3.33 -2.15 -1.29
C PHE A 135 3.59 -2.89 0.02
N TYR A 136 3.95 -4.16 -0.09
CA TYR A 136 4.24 -5.06 1.02
C TYR A 136 5.74 -5.08 1.33
N ILE A 137 6.09 -5.13 2.62
CA ILE A 137 7.45 -5.13 3.14
C ILE A 137 7.65 -6.39 4.00
N PHE A 138 8.59 -7.25 3.61
CA PHE A 138 8.86 -8.54 4.28
C PHE A 138 10.29 -8.63 4.84
N LYS A 139 10.46 -9.30 5.99
CA LYS A 139 11.78 -9.61 6.59
C LYS A 139 12.56 -10.60 5.73
N LYS A 140 11.83 -11.62 5.26
CA LYS A 140 12.28 -12.71 4.40
C LYS A 140 11.09 -13.21 3.55
N LEU A 141 11.38 -13.96 2.49
CA LEU A 141 10.39 -14.51 1.54
C LEU A 141 9.38 -15.47 2.19
N ASP A 142 9.84 -16.16 3.23
CA ASP A 142 9.21 -17.24 3.99
C ASP A 142 8.30 -16.76 5.14
N LYS A 143 8.18 -15.45 5.38
CA LYS A 143 7.42 -14.89 6.52
C LYS A 143 6.23 -14.01 6.09
N LYS A 144 5.34 -13.76 7.04
CA LYS A 144 4.30 -12.71 6.99
C LYS A 144 4.92 -11.35 6.66
N GLN A 145 4.17 -10.42 6.05
CA GLN A 145 4.62 -9.03 5.95
C GLN A 145 4.82 -8.40 7.32
N GLN A 146 5.75 -7.45 7.40
CA GLN A 146 5.98 -6.58 8.56
C GLN A 146 5.35 -5.20 8.40
N GLY A 147 4.85 -4.92 7.20
CA GLY A 147 4.10 -3.71 6.89
C GLY A 147 3.57 -3.80 5.47
N ALA A 148 2.42 -3.19 5.26
CA ALA A 148 1.83 -2.99 3.94
C ALA A 148 1.10 -1.64 3.93
N PHE A 149 1.11 -0.94 2.81
CA PHE A 149 0.40 0.32 2.63
C PHE A 149 -0.12 0.47 1.22
N ILE A 150 -1.23 1.20 1.07
CA ILE A 150 -1.84 1.49 -0.24
C ILE A 150 -1.04 2.62 -0.89
N VAL A 151 -0.50 2.39 -2.09
CA VAL A 151 0.35 3.35 -2.81
C VAL A 151 -0.43 4.45 -3.53
N THR A 152 -1.76 4.36 -3.54
CA THR A 152 -2.63 5.43 -4.05
C THR A 152 -2.47 6.67 -3.18
N GLY A 153 -2.20 7.83 -3.81
CA GLY A 153 -1.89 9.07 -3.11
C GLY A 153 -0.41 9.27 -2.78
N TYR A 154 0.44 8.25 -2.91
CA TYR A 154 1.89 8.40 -2.79
C TYR A 154 2.51 9.00 -4.06
N GLU A 155 3.53 9.83 -3.88
CA GLU A 155 4.45 10.28 -4.92
C GLU A 155 5.84 9.64 -4.71
N PHE A 156 6.44 9.23 -5.83
CA PHE A 156 7.84 8.82 -5.91
C PHE A 156 8.72 10.05 -6.12
N ARG A 157 9.77 10.20 -5.30
CA ARG A 157 10.81 11.23 -5.43
C ARG A 157 12.20 10.59 -5.40
N GLU A 158 13.11 11.08 -6.23
CA GLU A 158 14.53 10.73 -6.13
C GLU A 158 15.09 11.41 -4.86
N ALA A 159 15.87 10.68 -4.04
CA ALA A 159 16.34 11.17 -2.74
C ALA A 159 17.88 11.18 -2.63
N PRO A 160 18.60 11.84 -3.56
CA PRO A 160 20.07 11.77 -3.64
C PRO A 160 20.79 12.43 -2.46
N TYR A 161 20.08 13.14 -1.59
CA TYR A 161 20.59 13.72 -0.34
C TYR A 161 20.69 12.70 0.81
N LEU A 162 20.09 11.50 0.67
CA LEU A 162 20.19 10.42 1.65
C LEU A 162 21.48 9.59 1.53
N ALA A 163 22.23 9.80 0.44
CA ALA A 163 23.40 9.00 0.12
C ALA A 163 24.68 9.53 0.81
N LYS A 164 25.36 8.66 1.56
CA LYS A 164 26.71 8.91 2.09
C LYS A 164 27.83 8.73 1.05
N ASP A 165 27.50 8.24 -0.14
CA ASP A 165 28.43 7.93 -1.23
C ASP A 165 27.85 8.51 -2.53
N GLU A 166 28.60 9.42 -3.15
CA GLU A 166 28.19 10.09 -4.39
C GLU A 166 27.82 9.09 -5.50
N ARG A 167 28.59 8.01 -5.63
CA ARG A 167 28.40 6.97 -6.66
C ARG A 167 27.10 6.19 -6.47
N LYS A 168 26.45 6.33 -5.30
CA LYS A 168 25.17 5.71 -4.96
C LYS A 168 23.99 6.68 -4.93
N ARG A 169 24.18 8.00 -5.15
CA ARG A 169 23.11 9.03 -5.03
C ARG A 169 21.83 8.66 -5.76
N GLU A 170 21.95 8.19 -7.00
CA GLU A 170 20.81 7.81 -7.84
C GLU A 170 20.10 6.52 -7.39
N LEU A 171 20.64 5.75 -6.42
CA LEU A 171 19.99 4.53 -5.90
C LEU A 171 18.94 4.82 -4.81
N TYR A 172 18.95 6.02 -4.24
CA TYR A 172 18.09 6.43 -3.13
C TYR A 172 16.82 7.12 -3.65
N PHE A 173 15.69 6.76 -3.04
CA PHE A 173 14.39 7.35 -3.34
C PHE A 173 13.50 7.35 -2.09
N GLU A 174 12.41 8.09 -2.18
CA GLU A 174 11.36 8.04 -1.17
C GLU A 174 9.97 7.99 -1.79
N LEU A 175 9.06 7.36 -1.06
CA LEU A 175 7.63 7.41 -1.31
C LEU A 175 7.02 8.33 -0.24
N VAL A 176 6.53 9.49 -0.66
CA VAL A 176 5.93 10.52 0.21
C VAL A 176 4.43 10.63 -0.08
N CYS A 177 3.62 10.93 0.94
CA CYS A 177 2.20 11.23 0.78
C CYS A 177 1.78 12.22 1.87
N PRO A 178 1.06 13.31 1.57
CA PRO A 178 0.56 14.23 2.58
C PRO A 178 -0.26 13.48 3.64
N ALA A 179 -0.02 13.78 4.92
CA ALA A 179 -0.63 13.13 6.07
C ALA A 179 -0.42 11.59 6.20
N LYS A 180 0.52 10.97 5.44
CA LYS A 180 0.96 9.58 5.69
C LYS A 180 2.49 9.49 5.90
N LYS A 181 2.93 8.35 6.45
CA LYS A 181 4.33 7.97 6.70
C LYS A 181 5.17 8.00 5.41
N THR A 182 6.32 8.67 5.42
CA THR A 182 7.29 8.68 4.31
C THR A 182 8.18 7.43 4.35
N TYR A 183 8.31 6.73 3.23
CA TYR A 183 9.15 5.54 3.11
C TYR A 183 10.45 5.84 2.36
N GLN A 184 11.54 6.07 3.10
CA GLN A 184 12.88 6.27 2.56
C GLN A 184 13.56 4.92 2.27
N MET A 185 14.04 4.75 1.04
CA MET A 185 14.44 3.47 0.44
C MET A 185 15.72 3.61 -0.42
N VAL A 186 16.50 2.53 -0.53
CA VAL A 186 17.62 2.42 -1.47
C VAL A 186 17.60 1.06 -2.19
N ILE A 187 18.04 1.05 -3.45
CA ILE A 187 18.00 -0.13 -4.32
C ILE A 187 19.20 -1.04 -4.04
N PHE A 188 18.94 -2.29 -3.62
CA PHE A 188 19.96 -3.27 -3.29
C PHE A 188 20.59 -3.88 -4.55
N MET A 189 21.69 -3.29 -5.05
CA MET A 189 22.37 -3.68 -6.30
C MET A 189 23.21 -4.99 -6.23
N ARG A 190 22.62 -6.09 -5.75
CA ARG A 190 23.12 -7.47 -5.97
C ARG A 190 22.02 -8.36 -6.56
N SER A 191 21.73 -8.10 -7.84
CA SER A 191 20.86 -8.89 -8.74
C SER A 191 19.36 -8.90 -8.39
N SER A 192 18.55 -9.29 -9.38
CA SER A 192 17.15 -9.70 -9.19
C SER A 192 16.15 -8.64 -8.66
N VAL A 193 16.05 -7.50 -9.34
CA VAL A 193 14.73 -6.89 -9.58
C VAL A 193 14.20 -7.47 -10.89
N ARG A 194 13.26 -8.42 -10.82
CA ARG A 194 12.64 -8.98 -12.02
C ARG A 194 11.65 -7.94 -12.58
N LEU A 195 11.85 -7.55 -13.83
CA LEU A 195 10.93 -6.67 -14.56
C LEU A 195 9.93 -7.53 -15.33
N GLU A 196 8.67 -7.50 -14.92
CA GLU A 196 7.57 -8.13 -15.65
C GLU A 196 6.45 -7.08 -15.80
N ILE A 197 6.12 -6.73 -17.04
CA ILE A 197 5.21 -5.61 -17.35
C ILE A 197 3.83 -6.18 -17.66
N LYS A 198 2.83 -5.85 -16.83
CA LYS A 198 1.42 -6.24 -17.03
C LYS A 198 0.59 -4.98 -17.36
N PRO A 199 -0.40 -5.03 -18.27
CA PRO A 199 -0.96 -3.84 -18.96
C PRO A 199 -1.86 -2.90 -18.11
N LYS A 200 -1.81 -2.96 -16.77
CA LYS A 200 -2.49 -2.03 -15.87
C LYS A 200 -1.50 -1.51 -14.81
N VAL A 201 -0.67 -0.54 -15.22
CA VAL A 201 0.35 0.10 -14.38
C VAL A 201 -0.08 1.54 -14.09
N ASN A 202 -0.18 1.93 -12.82
CA ASN A 202 -0.56 3.30 -12.45
C ASN A 202 0.62 4.30 -12.59
N LYS A 203 0.34 5.61 -12.56
CA LYS A 203 1.35 6.69 -12.80
C LYS A 203 2.54 6.62 -11.83
N LEU A 204 2.33 6.23 -10.57
CA LEU A 204 3.38 6.06 -9.57
C LEU A 204 4.23 4.81 -9.87
N GLN A 205 3.59 3.68 -10.14
CA GLN A 205 4.25 2.43 -10.50
C GLN A 205 5.10 2.60 -11.76
N LEU A 206 4.62 3.38 -12.75
CA LEU A 206 5.35 3.71 -13.97
C LEU A 206 6.58 4.60 -13.70
N ARG A 207 6.48 5.59 -12.80
CA ARG A 207 7.64 6.40 -12.34
C ARG A 207 8.70 5.51 -11.66
N LEU A 208 8.29 4.72 -10.66
CA LEU A 208 9.16 3.79 -9.93
C LEU A 208 9.77 2.71 -10.85
N MET A 209 9.04 2.26 -11.86
CA MET A 209 9.55 1.35 -12.89
C MET A 209 10.64 2.03 -13.73
N ARG A 210 10.35 3.20 -14.33
CA ARG A 210 11.30 3.96 -15.17
C ARG A 210 12.59 4.29 -14.42
N PHE A 211 12.50 4.75 -13.17
CA PHE A 211 13.66 5.03 -12.32
C PHE A 211 14.54 3.79 -12.12
N ILE A 212 13.97 2.67 -11.64
CA ILE A 212 14.75 1.44 -11.43
C ILE A 212 15.33 0.91 -12.74
N THR A 213 14.62 1.02 -13.87
CA THR A 213 15.14 0.60 -15.19
C THR A 213 16.32 1.46 -15.63
N LYS A 214 16.25 2.79 -15.48
CA LYS A 214 17.36 3.74 -15.74
C LYS A 214 18.64 3.33 -14.99
N LEU A 215 18.50 2.92 -13.72
CA LEU A 215 19.62 2.53 -12.86
C LEU A 215 20.22 1.17 -13.21
N LEU A 216 19.38 0.20 -13.57
CA LEU A 216 19.85 -1.11 -14.06
C LEU A 216 20.62 -0.95 -15.38
N LEU A 217 20.14 -0.09 -16.28
CA LEU A 217 20.82 0.21 -17.55
C LEU A 217 22.12 0.99 -17.36
N LYS A 218 22.18 1.96 -16.44
CA LYS A 218 23.41 2.72 -16.15
C LYS A 218 24.56 1.85 -15.64
N LYS A 219 24.27 0.68 -15.06
CA LYS A 219 25.29 -0.31 -14.66
C LYS A 219 25.82 -1.15 -15.85
N HIS A 220 25.18 -1.08 -17.01
CA HIS A 220 25.49 -1.90 -18.20
C HIS A 220 26.25 -1.16 -19.31
N GLN A 221 26.51 0.14 -19.17
CA GLN A 221 27.58 0.78 -19.94
C GLN A 221 28.93 0.48 -19.26
N PRO A 222 29.83 -0.33 -19.87
CA PRO A 222 31.24 -0.26 -19.50
C PRO A 222 31.77 1.15 -19.83
N ASN A 223 32.73 1.63 -19.04
CA ASN A 223 33.37 2.92 -19.32
C ASN A 223 34.19 2.82 -20.62
N SER A 224 33.63 3.22 -21.75
CA SER A 224 34.35 3.44 -23.01
C SER A 224 35.22 4.71 -22.86
N LEU A 225 36.41 4.54 -22.29
CA LEU A 225 37.24 5.62 -21.78
C LEU A 225 38.53 5.74 -22.61
N LYS A 226 38.43 6.54 -23.68
CA LYS A 226 39.45 6.86 -24.73
C LYS A 226 39.69 5.73 -25.73
#